data_AF-A0A7L0LVA2-F1
#
_entry.id   AF-A0A7L0LVA2-F1
#
_cell.length_a   1.000
_cell.length_b   1.000
_cell.length_c   1.000
_cell.angle_alpha   90.00
_cell.angle_beta   90.00
_cell.angle_gamma   90.00
#
_symmetry.space_group_name_H-M   'P 1'
#
loop_
_entity.id
_entity.type
_entity.pdbx_description
1 polymer ?
#
loop_
_entity_poly.entity_id
_entity_poly.type
_entity_poly.pdbx_seq_one_letter_code
_entity_poly.pdbx_strand_id
1 'polypeptide(L)'
;AVEMEQLFLLFFLGLITSSLQIEDNKIPGLCSGQPGIPGTPGLHGGQGLPGRDGRDGRDGMMGMPGEKGEMGPPGVPGPRGDVGSPGMDGVPGEKGAQGECAVAPRSAFSAKRSESRSPPLADQPILFDVVLINEQGHYDPATGKFTCEVPGLYYFAVHATVYRASLQFDIMKNGQSIASFFQYYGNWPKPTSLSGGALVRLEPEDEVWVQVGVGDYIGFYASIKTDSTFTGFLVYSYWQNSAVFA
;
A
#
# COMPACT_ATOMS: atom_id res chain seq x y z
N ALA A 1 26.10 52.12 11.66
CA ALA A 1 24.64 51.91 11.54
C ALA A 1 24.30 50.90 10.44
N VAL A 2 24.92 50.98 9.26
CA VAL A 2 24.61 50.08 8.12
C VAL A 2 25.14 48.64 8.28
N GLU A 3 26.27 48.46 8.98
CA GLU A 3 26.91 47.14 9.15
C GLU A 3 26.17 46.21 10.13
N MET A 4 25.39 46.79 11.06
CA MET A 4 24.63 46.02 12.07
C MET A 4 23.31 45.48 11.50
N GLU A 5 22.72 46.14 10.51
CA GLU A 5 21.48 45.69 9.85
C GLU A 5 21.73 44.53 8.88
N GLN A 6 22.87 44.48 8.20
CA GLN A 6 23.22 43.35 7.33
C GLN A 6 23.49 42.06 8.12
N LEU A 7 24.07 42.16 9.32
CA LEU A 7 24.27 41.00 10.19
C LEU A 7 22.94 40.45 10.72
N PHE A 8 21.98 41.33 11.00
CA PHE A 8 20.63 40.95 11.45
C PHE A 8 19.82 40.25 10.36
N LEU A 9 19.91 40.71 9.10
CA LEU A 9 19.25 40.07 7.96
C LEU A 9 19.82 38.68 7.65
N LEU A 10 21.13 38.48 7.80
CA LEU A 10 21.77 37.16 7.63
C LEU A 10 21.37 36.18 8.76
N PHE A 11 21.17 36.68 9.98
CA PHE A 11 20.72 35.86 11.11
C PHE A 11 19.24 35.44 10.97
N PHE A 12 18.39 36.31 10.43
CA PHE A 12 16.99 35.99 10.13
C PHE A 12 16.83 35.06 8.91
N LEU A 13 17.68 35.17 7.89
CA LEU A 13 17.70 34.19 6.79
C LEU A 13 18.20 32.80 7.24
N GLY A 14 19.08 32.74 8.25
CA GLY A 14 19.59 31.49 8.82
C GLY A 14 18.63 30.77 9.78
N LEU A 15 17.59 31.46 10.26
CA LEU A 15 16.62 30.92 11.23
C LEU A 15 15.30 30.42 10.59
N ILE A 16 15.09 30.61 9.28
CA ILE A 16 13.86 30.19 8.59
C ILE A 16 13.96 28.76 8.01
N THR A 17 15.12 28.09 8.08
CA THR A 17 15.26 26.71 7.57
C THR A 17 15.24 25.62 8.63
N SER A 18 14.67 25.88 9.81
CA SER A 18 14.33 24.82 10.76
C SER A 18 12.83 24.82 11.04
N SER A 19 12.03 24.75 9.97
CA SER A 19 10.77 24.02 10.07
C SER A 19 11.14 22.61 10.50
N LEU A 20 10.68 22.20 11.68
CA LEU A 20 10.63 20.81 12.11
C LEU A 20 9.84 20.03 11.05
N GLN A 21 10.52 19.59 9.99
CA GLN A 21 10.10 18.42 9.23
C GLN A 21 10.14 17.31 10.26
N ILE A 22 8.96 16.94 10.76
CA ILE A 22 8.77 15.66 11.43
C ILE A 22 9.14 14.62 10.37
N GLU A 23 10.40 14.20 10.40
CA GLU A 23 10.94 13.10 9.60
C GLU A 23 10.49 11.74 10.16
N ASP A 24 9.30 11.67 10.76
CA ASP A 24 8.74 10.44 11.31
C ASP A 24 7.68 9.88 10.38
N ASN A 25 8.18 9.35 9.26
CA ASN A 25 7.55 8.18 8.65
C ASN A 25 8.58 7.10 8.27
N LYS A 26 9.70 7.03 9.02
CA LYS A 26 10.28 5.72 9.33
C LYS A 26 9.36 5.00 10.33
N ILE A 27 8.17 4.63 9.87
CA ILE A 27 7.51 3.47 10.45
C ILE A 27 8.53 2.33 10.27
N PRO A 28 9.06 1.71 11.34
CA PRO A 28 9.98 0.60 11.19
C PRO A 28 9.29 -0.42 10.28
N GLY A 29 9.98 -0.73 9.17
CA GLY A 29 9.40 -1.48 8.07
C GLY A 29 8.68 -2.72 8.57
N LEU A 30 7.35 -2.68 8.54
CA LEU A 30 6.48 -3.84 8.66
C LEU A 30 6.51 -4.69 7.38
N CYS A 31 7.62 -4.62 6.64
CA CYS A 31 7.87 -5.30 5.39
C CYS A 31 8.89 -6.43 5.61
N SER A 32 8.65 -7.27 6.61
CA SER A 32 9.16 -8.64 6.58
C SER A 32 8.24 -9.40 5.64
N GLY A 33 8.48 -9.31 4.33
CA GLY A 33 7.77 -10.15 3.37
C GLY A 33 7.81 -11.61 3.85
N GLN A 34 6.70 -12.33 3.72
CA GLN A 34 6.70 -13.75 4.09
C GLN A 34 7.86 -14.44 3.36
N PRO A 35 8.62 -15.34 4.03
CA PRO A 35 9.64 -16.12 3.36
C PRO A 35 9.03 -16.75 2.11
N GLY A 36 9.69 -16.59 0.96
CA GLY A 36 9.23 -17.23 -0.28
C GLY A 36 9.05 -18.73 -0.06
N ILE A 37 8.14 -19.34 -0.81
CA ILE A 37 7.87 -20.78 -0.75
C ILE A 37 9.20 -21.53 -0.96
N PRO A 38 9.58 -22.47 -0.08
CA PRO A 38 10.77 -23.29 -0.30
C PRO A 38 10.73 -23.94 -1.68
N GLY A 39 11.86 -23.91 -2.39
CA GLY A 39 11.96 -24.56 -3.70
C GLY A 39 11.60 -26.05 -3.62
N THR A 40 11.05 -26.61 -4.70
CA THR A 40 10.75 -28.04 -4.81
C THR A 40 12.01 -28.88 -4.60
N PRO A 41 11.93 -30.08 -3.97
CA PRO A 41 13.06 -31.00 -3.89
C PRO A 41 13.66 -31.29 -5.28
N GLY A 42 14.98 -31.40 -5.36
CA GLY A 42 15.66 -31.79 -6.60
C GLY A 42 15.21 -33.17 -7.10
N LEU A 43 15.33 -33.39 -8.41
CA LEU A 43 15.04 -34.70 -9.01
C LEU A 43 15.93 -35.79 -8.42
N HIS A 44 15.40 -37.01 -8.28
CA HIS A 44 16.19 -38.16 -7.84
C HIS A 44 17.34 -38.42 -8.83
N GLY A 45 18.55 -38.66 -8.31
CA GLY A 45 19.69 -39.04 -9.13
C GLY A 45 19.39 -40.30 -9.96
N GLY A 46 19.93 -40.35 -11.18
CA GLY A 46 19.79 -41.51 -12.07
C GLY A 46 20.37 -42.81 -11.47
N GLN A 47 19.93 -43.95 -11.98
CA GLN A 47 20.46 -45.25 -11.57
C GLN A 47 21.97 -45.33 -11.85
N GLY A 48 22.74 -45.85 -10.88
CA GLY A 48 24.18 -46.06 -11.03
C GLY A 48 24.52 -46.99 -12.21
N LEU A 49 25.70 -46.80 -12.81
CA LEU A 49 26.16 -47.64 -13.92
C LEU A 49 26.27 -49.12 -13.49
N PRO A 50 26.00 -50.08 -14.39
CA PRO A 50 26.25 -51.50 -14.12
C PRO A 50 27.73 -51.74 -13.73
N GLY A 51 27.96 -52.69 -12.81
CA GLY A 51 29.31 -53.12 -12.45
C GLY A 51 30.06 -53.69 -13.65
N ARG A 52 31.40 -53.57 -13.64
CA ARG A 52 32.25 -54.19 -14.67
C ARG A 52 32.22 -55.71 -14.55
N ASP A 53 32.34 -56.40 -15.68
CA ASP A 53 32.47 -57.85 -15.73
C ASP A 53 33.69 -58.34 -14.92
N GLY A 54 33.55 -59.53 -14.32
CA GLY A 54 34.64 -60.18 -13.60
C GLY A 54 35.80 -60.54 -14.54
N ARG A 55 37.04 -60.54 -14.02
CA ARG A 55 38.20 -61.00 -14.80
C ARG A 55 38.12 -62.51 -15.00
N ASP A 56 38.51 -62.97 -16.18
CA ASP A 56 38.61 -64.39 -16.49
C ASP A 56 39.52 -65.13 -15.49
N GLY A 57 39.15 -66.37 -15.16
CA GLY A 57 39.97 -67.25 -14.35
C GLY A 57 41.33 -67.48 -14.99
N ARG A 58 42.41 -67.57 -14.19
CA ARG A 58 43.73 -67.90 -14.72
C ARG A 58 43.72 -69.34 -15.25
N ASP A 59 44.31 -69.55 -16.42
CA ASP A 59 44.49 -70.87 -16.99
C ASP A 59 45.24 -71.79 -16.01
N GLY A 60 44.75 -73.03 -15.88
CA GLY A 60 45.41 -74.06 -15.09
C GLY A 60 46.77 -74.42 -15.70
N MET A 61 47.78 -74.64 -14.86
CA MET A 61 49.10 -75.09 -15.32
C MET A 61 49.02 -76.46 -16.02
N MET A 62 49.74 -76.59 -17.14
CA MET A 62 49.84 -77.84 -17.92
C MET A 62 50.49 -78.97 -17.10
N GLY A 63 49.76 -80.06 -16.86
CA GLY A 63 50.26 -81.24 -16.13
C GLY A 63 50.95 -82.28 -17.03
N MET A 64 51.96 -82.98 -16.50
CA MET A 64 52.63 -84.12 -17.14
C MET A 64 51.72 -85.37 -17.20
N PRO A 65 51.87 -86.29 -18.19
CA PRO A 65 51.01 -87.47 -18.35
C PRO A 65 51.45 -88.64 -17.45
N GLY A 66 50.64 -89.46 -16.76
CA GLY A 66 49.23 -89.46 -16.36
C GLY A 66 48.89 -90.82 -15.67
N GLU A 67 48.01 -90.83 -14.66
CA GLU A 67 47.06 -91.93 -14.37
C GLU A 67 45.66 -91.30 -14.23
N LYS A 68 44.61 -91.98 -14.68
CA LYS A 68 43.26 -91.41 -14.91
C LYS A 68 42.61 -90.93 -13.60
N GLY A 69 42.73 -89.64 -13.32
CA GLY A 69 42.07 -88.96 -12.20
C GLY A 69 40.62 -88.55 -12.49
N GLU A 70 39.82 -88.47 -11.44
CA GLU A 70 38.42 -88.03 -11.45
C GLU A 70 38.28 -86.60 -12.01
N MET A 71 37.12 -86.31 -12.62
CA MET A 71 36.82 -85.01 -13.21
C MET A 71 36.97 -83.91 -12.15
N GLY A 72 37.81 -82.91 -12.45
CA GLY A 72 38.06 -81.79 -11.54
C GLY A 72 36.76 -81.07 -11.18
N PRO A 73 36.62 -80.59 -9.93
CA PRO A 73 35.42 -79.89 -9.50
C PRO A 73 35.17 -78.65 -10.38
N PRO A 74 33.91 -78.24 -10.58
CA PRO A 74 33.58 -77.00 -11.30
C PRO A 74 34.34 -75.79 -10.72
N GLY A 75 34.76 -74.89 -11.60
CA GLY A 75 35.41 -73.65 -11.20
C GLY A 75 34.52 -72.84 -10.25
N VAL A 76 35.14 -72.24 -9.24
CA VAL A 76 34.44 -71.36 -8.30
C VAL A 76 33.82 -70.17 -9.04
N PRO A 77 32.56 -69.79 -8.74
CA PRO A 77 31.95 -68.59 -9.29
C PRO A 77 32.82 -67.35 -9.03
N GLY A 78 32.90 -66.46 -10.02
CA GLY A 78 33.62 -65.20 -9.88
C GLY A 78 33.05 -64.33 -8.75
N PRO A 79 33.86 -63.41 -8.17
CA PRO A 79 33.38 -62.50 -7.15
C PRO A 79 32.26 -61.60 -7.69
N ARG A 80 31.30 -61.26 -6.82
CA ARG A 80 30.24 -60.30 -7.12
C ARG A 80 30.87 -58.94 -7.50
N GLY A 81 30.38 -58.32 -8.56
CA GLY A 81 30.81 -56.98 -8.97
C GLY A 81 30.56 -55.92 -7.90
N ASP A 82 31.38 -54.87 -7.91
CA ASP A 82 31.29 -53.76 -6.96
C ASP A 82 29.94 -53.03 -7.06
N VAL A 83 29.49 -52.48 -5.93
CA VAL A 83 28.29 -51.63 -5.87
C VAL A 83 28.56 -50.34 -6.66
N GLY A 84 27.63 -49.96 -7.55
CA GLY A 84 27.72 -48.72 -8.32
C GLY A 84 27.79 -47.49 -7.40
N SER A 85 28.47 -46.43 -7.86
CA SER A 85 28.59 -45.19 -7.11
C SER A 85 27.21 -44.56 -6.85
N PRO A 86 27.01 -43.87 -5.71
CA PRO A 86 25.82 -43.05 -5.49
C PRO A 86 25.59 -42.06 -6.63
N GLY A 87 24.31 -41.78 -6.93
CA GLY A 87 23.94 -40.72 -7.87
C GLY A 87 24.39 -39.35 -7.36
N MET A 88 24.55 -38.39 -8.28
CA MET A 88 24.89 -37.00 -7.92
C MET A 88 23.72 -36.34 -7.18
N ASP A 89 24.03 -35.43 -6.25
CA ASP A 89 23.03 -34.62 -5.56
C ASP A 89 22.22 -33.78 -6.56
N GLY A 90 20.92 -33.63 -6.30
CA GLY A 90 20.05 -32.77 -7.09
C GLY A 90 20.45 -31.30 -6.96
N VAL A 91 20.24 -30.52 -8.03
CA VAL A 91 20.47 -29.07 -8.00
C VAL A 91 19.55 -28.39 -6.98
N PRO A 92 20.05 -27.38 -6.23
CA PRO A 92 19.20 -26.56 -5.36
C PRO A 92 18.05 -25.93 -6.16
N GLY A 93 16.85 -25.93 -5.56
CA GLY A 93 15.70 -25.25 -6.15
C GLY A 93 15.93 -23.74 -6.31
N GLU A 94 15.24 -23.12 -7.27
CA GLU A 94 15.34 -21.68 -7.49
C GLU A 94 14.91 -20.90 -6.24
N LYS A 95 15.58 -19.77 -5.98
CA LYS A 95 15.20 -18.85 -4.91
C LYS A 95 13.80 -18.32 -5.20
N GLY A 96 12.87 -18.44 -4.25
CA GLY A 96 11.54 -17.86 -4.36
C GLY A 96 11.61 -16.35 -4.62
N ALA A 97 10.61 -15.83 -5.35
CA ALA A 97 10.50 -14.41 -5.64
C ALA A 97 10.53 -13.57 -4.35
N GLN A 98 11.11 -12.38 -4.44
CA GLN A 98 11.08 -11.43 -3.34
C GLN A 98 9.63 -11.04 -3.05
N GLY A 99 9.19 -11.18 -1.79
CA GLY A 99 7.85 -10.74 -1.39
C GLY A 99 7.66 -9.24 -1.63
N GLU A 100 6.55 -8.86 -2.26
CA GLU A 100 6.25 -7.45 -2.55
C GLU A 100 5.97 -6.68 -1.27
N CYS A 101 6.64 -5.54 -1.10
CA CYS A 101 6.36 -4.59 -0.03
C CYS A 101 5.08 -3.82 -0.38
N ALA A 102 3.92 -4.31 0.04
CA ALA A 102 2.68 -3.55 -0.12
C ALA A 102 2.64 -2.40 0.89
N VAL A 103 3.19 -1.24 0.54
CA VAL A 103 2.88 0.00 1.25
C VAL A 103 1.38 0.24 1.06
N ALA A 104 0.62 0.26 2.16
CA ALA A 104 -0.81 0.55 2.08
C ALA A 104 -1.00 1.92 1.41
N PRO A 105 -1.86 2.03 0.38
CA PRO A 105 -2.07 3.29 -0.29
C PRO A 105 -2.62 4.33 0.69
N ARG A 106 -2.15 5.57 0.57
CA ARG A 106 -2.54 6.69 1.43
C ARG A 106 -3.32 7.69 0.60
N SER A 107 -4.41 8.22 1.16
CA SER A 107 -5.20 9.28 0.55
C SER A 107 -5.98 9.95 1.67
N ALA A 108 -5.61 11.17 2.03
CA ALA A 108 -6.29 11.95 3.06
C ALA A 108 -6.10 13.45 2.84
N PHE A 109 -7.13 14.22 3.18
CA PHE A 109 -7.06 15.67 3.27
C PHE A 109 -7.91 16.19 4.41
N SER A 110 -7.57 17.37 4.90
CA SER A 110 -8.42 18.19 5.75
C SER A 110 -8.17 19.65 5.41
N ALA A 111 -9.26 20.40 5.22
CA ALA A 111 -9.20 21.82 4.91
C ALA A 111 -10.30 22.56 5.65
N LYS A 112 -10.10 23.87 5.83
CA LYS A 112 -11.05 24.77 6.46
C LYS A 112 -11.32 25.99 5.61
N ARG A 113 -12.44 26.64 5.86
CA ARG A 113 -12.78 27.91 5.19
C ARG A 113 -11.98 29.06 5.78
N SER A 114 -11.51 29.96 4.94
CA SER A 114 -11.05 31.28 5.37
C SER A 114 -12.20 32.11 5.97
N GLU A 115 -11.83 33.16 6.68
CA GLU A 115 -12.80 34.14 7.20
C GLU A 115 -13.45 34.88 6.03
N SER A 116 -14.57 34.36 5.53
CA SER A 116 -15.33 35.01 4.46
C SER A 116 -16.37 35.98 5.03
N ARG A 117 -16.39 37.21 4.49
CA ARG A 117 -17.49 38.17 4.71
C ARG A 117 -18.68 37.95 3.77
N SER A 118 -18.46 37.32 2.61
CA SER A 118 -19.51 36.98 1.67
C SER A 118 -20.04 35.56 1.91
N PRO A 119 -21.37 35.35 1.92
CA PRO A 119 -21.93 34.02 2.00
C PRO A 119 -21.49 33.16 0.80
N PRO A 120 -21.38 31.83 0.96
CA PRO A 120 -21.11 30.95 -0.16
C PRO A 120 -22.25 31.03 -1.20
N LEU A 121 -21.90 30.87 -2.47
CA LEU A 121 -22.88 30.77 -3.54
C LEU A 121 -23.57 29.40 -3.46
N ALA A 122 -24.89 29.41 -3.65
CA ALA A 122 -25.65 28.18 -3.84
C ALA A 122 -25.27 27.50 -5.16
N ASP A 123 -25.49 26.18 -5.25
CA ASP A 123 -25.24 25.38 -6.46
C ASP A 123 -23.79 25.38 -6.98
N GLN A 124 -22.84 25.82 -6.15
CA GLN A 124 -21.40 25.75 -6.43
C GLN A 124 -20.67 24.99 -5.33
N PRO A 125 -19.54 24.33 -5.64
CA PRO A 125 -18.66 23.77 -4.63
C PRO A 125 -18.24 24.81 -3.59
N ILE A 126 -18.35 24.43 -2.33
CA ILE A 126 -17.93 25.25 -1.20
C ILE A 126 -16.42 25.14 -1.08
N LEU A 127 -15.73 26.27 -1.21
CA LEU A 127 -14.28 26.33 -1.09
C LEU A 127 -13.84 26.21 0.37
N PHE A 128 -13.06 25.18 0.70
CA PHE A 128 -12.29 25.11 1.95
C PHE A 128 -10.83 25.40 1.60
N ASP A 129 -10.52 26.68 1.49
CA ASP A 129 -9.32 27.22 0.87
C ASP A 129 -8.07 27.17 1.76
N VAL A 130 -8.24 26.95 3.07
CA VAL A 130 -7.13 26.84 4.02
C VAL A 130 -6.85 25.37 4.30
N VAL A 131 -5.84 24.82 3.65
CA VAL A 131 -5.42 23.42 3.82
C VAL A 131 -4.76 23.20 5.18
N LEU A 132 -5.20 22.16 5.90
CA LEU A 132 -4.58 21.67 7.13
C LEU A 132 -3.64 20.50 6.85
N ILE A 133 -4.09 19.55 6.03
CA ILE A 133 -3.30 18.42 5.52
C ILE A 133 -3.79 18.07 4.12
N ASN A 134 -2.86 17.82 3.20
CA ASN A 134 -3.15 17.39 1.83
C ASN A 134 -1.88 16.81 1.19
N GLU A 135 -1.25 15.85 1.87
CA GLU A 135 0.08 15.34 1.48
C GLU A 135 0.10 14.75 0.06
N GLN A 136 -1.01 14.13 -0.36
CA GLN A 136 -1.11 13.52 -1.69
C GLN A 136 -1.59 14.49 -2.78
N GLY A 137 -2.10 15.67 -2.42
CA GLY A 137 -2.63 16.63 -3.41
C GLY A 137 -3.96 16.23 -4.04
N HIS A 138 -4.66 15.20 -3.52
CA HIS A 138 -5.95 14.74 -4.05
C HIS A 138 -7.10 15.73 -3.79
N TYR A 139 -6.93 16.70 -2.88
CA TYR A 139 -7.88 17.80 -2.69
C TYR A 139 -7.37 19.08 -3.35
N ASP A 140 -8.22 19.74 -4.13
CA ASP A 140 -7.93 21.02 -4.74
C ASP A 140 -8.65 22.16 -3.98
N PRO A 141 -7.92 23.00 -3.22
CA PRO A 141 -8.51 24.10 -2.46
C PRO A 141 -9.06 25.24 -3.35
N ALA A 142 -8.63 25.33 -4.62
CA ALA A 142 -9.11 26.35 -5.55
C ALA A 142 -10.52 26.01 -6.08
N THR A 143 -10.83 24.72 -6.22
CA THR A 143 -12.14 24.23 -6.69
C THR A 143 -13.04 23.71 -5.58
N GLY A 144 -12.47 23.38 -4.42
CA GLY A 144 -13.19 22.79 -3.29
C GLY A 144 -13.48 21.30 -3.44
N LYS A 145 -12.86 20.64 -4.43
CA LYS A 145 -13.13 19.25 -4.80
C LYS A 145 -12.00 18.31 -4.36
N PHE A 146 -12.39 17.11 -3.97
CA PHE A 146 -11.50 15.96 -3.83
C PHE A 146 -11.64 15.08 -5.08
N THR A 147 -10.52 14.69 -5.68
CA THR A 147 -10.48 13.76 -6.81
C THR A 147 -9.82 12.46 -6.37
N CYS A 148 -10.53 11.36 -6.56
CA CYS A 148 -10.06 10.04 -6.17
C CYS A 148 -8.96 9.54 -7.11
N GLU A 149 -7.80 9.16 -6.57
CA GLU A 149 -6.77 8.41 -7.33
C GLU A 149 -6.70 6.93 -6.92
N VAL A 150 -7.12 6.59 -5.70
CA VAL A 150 -7.04 5.23 -5.14
C VAL A 150 -8.43 4.64 -4.99
N PRO A 151 -8.78 3.54 -5.69
CA PRO A 151 -10.07 2.88 -5.52
C PRO A 151 -10.23 2.34 -4.10
N GLY A 152 -11.36 2.63 -3.46
CA GLY A 152 -11.54 2.27 -2.06
C GLY A 152 -12.84 2.76 -1.44
N LEU A 153 -12.98 2.44 -0.14
CA LEU A 153 -13.99 3.04 0.71
C LEU A 153 -13.41 4.28 1.38
N TYR A 154 -14.08 5.41 1.22
CA TYR A 154 -13.70 6.69 1.80
C TYR A 154 -14.71 7.13 2.85
N TYR A 155 -14.22 7.81 3.88
CA TYR A 155 -15.05 8.54 4.84
C TYR A 155 -14.86 10.03 4.63
N PHE A 156 -15.97 10.75 4.52
CA PHE A 156 -15.99 12.20 4.45
C PHE A 156 -16.74 12.77 5.64
N ALA A 157 -16.23 13.85 6.21
CA ALA A 157 -16.83 14.57 7.32
C ALA A 157 -16.74 16.08 7.12
N VAL A 158 -17.84 16.76 7.39
CA VAL A 158 -17.96 18.21 7.44
C VAL A 158 -18.36 18.59 8.86
N HIS A 159 -17.62 19.52 9.44
CA HIS A 159 -17.98 20.18 10.70
C HIS A 159 -18.10 21.67 10.41
N ALA A 160 -19.33 22.17 10.41
CA ALA A 160 -19.65 23.53 10.03
C ALA A 160 -20.07 24.35 11.24
N THR A 161 -19.57 25.58 11.33
CA THR A 161 -20.17 26.63 12.15
C THR A 161 -21.32 27.26 11.38
N VAL A 162 -22.47 27.40 12.03
CA VAL A 162 -23.71 27.94 11.45
C VAL A 162 -24.06 29.28 12.07
N TYR A 163 -24.18 30.33 11.26
CA TYR A 163 -24.48 31.68 11.74
C TYR A 163 -25.22 32.52 10.70
N ARG A 164 -26.04 33.48 11.16
CA ARG A 164 -26.84 34.45 10.36
C ARG A 164 -27.95 33.87 9.48
N ALA A 165 -27.89 32.60 9.11
CA ALA A 165 -28.92 31.88 8.38
C ALA A 165 -28.88 30.39 8.77
N SER A 166 -29.96 29.66 8.49
CA SER A 166 -29.94 28.20 8.57
C SER A 166 -28.94 27.65 7.56
N LEU A 167 -28.40 26.46 7.83
CA LEU A 167 -27.46 25.80 6.94
C LEU A 167 -28.04 24.48 6.45
N GLN A 168 -27.99 24.29 5.13
CA GLN A 168 -28.18 23.00 4.48
C GLN A 168 -26.96 22.75 3.59
N PHE A 169 -26.44 21.52 3.60
CA PHE A 169 -25.44 21.13 2.64
C PHE A 169 -25.56 19.66 2.26
N ASP A 170 -25.08 19.37 1.07
CA ASP A 170 -24.94 18.02 0.53
C ASP A 170 -23.45 17.68 0.40
N ILE A 171 -23.10 16.44 0.73
CA ILE A 171 -21.85 15.83 0.27
C ILE A 171 -22.16 15.20 -1.08
N MET A 172 -21.49 15.67 -2.12
CA MET A 172 -21.73 15.31 -3.51
C MET A 172 -20.71 14.29 -3.99
N LYS A 173 -21.14 13.37 -4.85
CA LYS A 173 -20.28 12.52 -5.67
C LYS A 173 -20.69 12.68 -7.13
N ASN A 174 -19.79 13.14 -8.01
CA ASN A 174 -20.03 13.27 -9.45
C ASN A 174 -21.37 13.96 -9.80
N GLY A 175 -21.78 14.96 -9.02
CA GLY A 175 -23.01 15.72 -9.22
C GLY A 175 -24.28 15.12 -8.59
N GLN A 176 -24.17 13.99 -7.89
CA GLN A 176 -25.26 13.38 -7.12
C GLN A 176 -25.05 13.56 -5.61
N SER A 177 -26.11 13.87 -4.86
CA SER A 177 -26.04 13.95 -3.41
C SER A 177 -25.88 12.55 -2.80
N ILE A 178 -24.83 12.35 -2.01
CA ILE A 178 -24.61 11.15 -1.19
C ILE A 178 -25.48 11.23 0.06
N ALA A 179 -25.43 12.37 0.73
CA ALA A 179 -26.14 12.63 1.98
C ALA A 179 -26.34 14.13 2.16
N SER A 180 -27.49 14.50 2.73
CA SER A 180 -27.92 15.86 2.99
C SER A 180 -28.04 16.13 4.48
N PHE A 181 -27.59 17.30 4.92
CA PHE A 181 -27.57 17.70 6.33
C PHE A 181 -28.21 19.08 6.49
N PHE A 182 -28.88 19.30 7.62
CA PHE A 182 -29.57 20.55 7.89
C PHE A 182 -29.45 20.97 9.36
N GLN A 183 -29.28 22.26 9.60
CA GLN A 183 -29.34 22.90 10.91
C GLN A 183 -30.16 24.18 10.82
N TYR A 184 -31.23 24.21 11.62
CA TYR A 184 -32.03 25.41 11.80
C TYR A 184 -31.25 26.48 12.58
N TYR A 185 -31.32 27.73 12.14
CA TYR A 185 -30.79 28.89 12.86
C TYR A 185 -31.91 29.83 13.31
N GLY A 186 -32.16 29.87 14.61
CA GLY A 186 -33.26 30.64 15.23
C GLY A 186 -32.94 32.11 15.50
N ASN A 187 -32.12 32.76 14.68
CA ASN A 187 -31.68 34.15 14.89
C ASN A 187 -31.02 34.40 16.25
N TRP A 188 -30.28 33.42 16.76
CA TRP A 188 -29.57 33.53 18.02
C TRP A 188 -28.46 34.61 17.95
N PRO A 189 -28.01 35.14 19.09
CA PRO A 189 -26.91 36.11 19.10
C PRO A 189 -25.54 35.47 18.78
N LYS A 190 -25.44 34.14 18.89
CA LYS A 190 -24.19 33.39 18.73
C LYS A 190 -24.34 32.25 17.71
N PRO A 191 -23.23 31.80 17.09
CA PRO A 191 -23.24 30.65 16.18
C PRO A 191 -23.65 29.34 16.85
N THR A 192 -24.14 28.41 16.05
CA THR A 192 -24.34 26.98 16.39
C THR A 192 -23.49 26.09 15.48
N SER A 193 -23.66 24.77 15.53
CA SER A 193 -22.89 23.79 14.76
C SER A 193 -23.77 22.87 13.94
N LEU A 194 -23.28 22.42 12.79
CA LEU A 194 -23.81 21.30 12.02
C LEU A 194 -22.66 20.38 11.66
N SER A 195 -22.82 19.07 11.87
CA SER A 195 -21.86 18.07 11.41
C SER A 195 -22.57 17.04 10.55
N GLY A 196 -21.89 16.58 9.51
CA GLY A 196 -22.38 15.56 8.60
C GLY A 196 -21.24 14.74 8.06
N GLY A 197 -21.47 13.47 7.79
CA GLY A 197 -20.47 12.60 7.21
C GLY A 197 -21.07 11.32 6.66
N ALA A 198 -20.39 10.74 5.69
CA ALA A 198 -20.83 9.53 5.01
C ALA A 198 -19.63 8.69 4.55
N LEU A 199 -19.84 7.37 4.50
CA LEU A 199 -18.96 6.45 3.82
C LEU A 199 -19.39 6.33 2.36
N VAL A 200 -18.44 6.35 1.44
CA VAL A 200 -18.72 6.23 0.01
C VAL A 200 -17.61 5.43 -0.67
N ARG A 201 -18.00 4.55 -1.60
CA ARG A 201 -17.06 3.89 -2.49
C ARG A 201 -16.70 4.82 -3.63
N LEU A 202 -15.41 4.99 -3.88
CA LEU A 202 -14.88 5.77 -5.00
C LEU A 202 -14.01 4.89 -5.89
N GLU A 203 -14.10 5.15 -7.20
CA GLU A 203 -13.18 4.70 -8.24
C GLU A 203 -12.28 5.88 -8.66
N PRO A 204 -11.15 5.65 -9.35
CA PRO A 204 -10.31 6.74 -9.84
C PRO A 204 -11.12 7.73 -10.71
N GLU A 205 -10.76 9.01 -10.62
CA GLU A 205 -11.45 10.15 -11.25
C GLU A 205 -12.81 10.54 -10.65
N ASP A 206 -13.36 9.77 -9.70
CA ASP A 206 -14.55 10.19 -8.97
C ASP A 206 -14.24 11.48 -8.17
N GLU A 207 -15.10 12.49 -8.30
CA GLU A 207 -15.00 13.75 -7.58
C GLU A 207 -16.00 13.81 -6.42
N VAL A 208 -15.54 14.31 -5.27
CA VAL A 208 -16.37 14.56 -4.08
C VAL A 208 -16.21 16.00 -3.60
N TRP A 209 -17.31 16.67 -3.31
CA TRP A 209 -17.30 18.05 -2.77
C TRP A 209 -18.49 18.33 -1.86
N VAL A 210 -18.50 19.51 -1.25
CA VAL A 210 -19.64 19.99 -0.45
C VAL A 210 -20.32 21.12 -1.20
N GLN A 211 -21.64 21.12 -1.26
CA GLN A 211 -22.42 22.22 -1.84
C GLN A 211 -23.66 22.53 -1.01
N VAL A 212 -24.18 23.75 -1.11
CA VAL A 212 -25.51 24.09 -0.58
C VAL A 212 -26.55 23.69 -1.62
N GLY A 213 -27.47 22.79 -1.27
CA GLY A 213 -28.51 22.28 -2.17
C GLY A 213 -29.79 23.12 -2.19
N VAL A 214 -29.97 24.04 -1.23
CA VAL A 214 -31.13 24.95 -1.16
C VAL A 214 -30.66 26.39 -0.97
N GLY A 215 -30.97 27.26 -1.93
CA GLY A 215 -30.38 28.61 -2.05
C GLY A 215 -30.54 29.55 -0.85
N ASP A 216 -31.54 29.34 0.01
CA ASP A 216 -31.77 30.18 1.20
C ASP A 216 -30.99 29.70 2.44
N TYR A 217 -30.43 28.49 2.41
CA TYR A 217 -29.80 27.85 3.58
C TYR A 217 -28.28 27.86 3.51
N ILE A 218 -27.72 29.05 3.31
CA ILE A 218 -26.28 29.32 3.08
C ILE A 218 -25.51 29.69 4.36
N GLY A 219 -26.00 29.28 5.54
CA GLY A 219 -25.48 29.67 6.86
C GLY A 219 -24.06 29.22 7.24
N PHE A 220 -23.23 28.79 6.29
CA PHE A 220 -21.83 28.43 6.54
C PHE A 220 -21.04 29.64 7.04
N TYR A 221 -20.31 29.45 8.14
CA TYR A 221 -19.59 30.52 8.80
C TYR A 221 -18.18 30.11 9.24
N ALA A 222 -17.27 31.08 9.25
CA ALA A 222 -15.94 30.96 9.84
C ALA A 222 -15.55 32.33 10.42
N SER A 223 -14.79 32.33 11.51
CA SER A 223 -14.29 33.53 12.17
C SER A 223 -12.96 33.22 12.85
N ILE A 224 -12.35 34.24 13.47
CA ILE A 224 -11.10 34.10 14.25
C ILE A 224 -11.19 33.00 15.33
N LYS A 225 -12.40 32.67 15.83
CA LYS A 225 -12.61 31.69 16.91
C LYS A 225 -13.46 30.48 16.53
N THR A 226 -13.89 30.38 15.28
CA THR A 226 -14.80 29.31 14.82
C THR A 226 -14.45 28.88 13.42
N ASP A 227 -14.31 27.58 13.20
CA ASP A 227 -13.95 27.05 11.90
C ASP A 227 -15.13 26.27 11.28
N SER A 228 -15.12 26.17 9.95
CA SER A 228 -15.87 25.17 9.21
C SER A 228 -14.88 24.33 8.41
N THR A 229 -14.87 23.02 8.62
CA THR A 229 -13.87 22.09 8.11
C THR A 229 -14.49 21.01 7.23
N PHE A 230 -13.75 20.57 6.23
CA PHE A 230 -14.06 19.42 5.39
C PHE A 230 -12.87 18.47 5.38
N THR A 231 -13.11 17.21 5.70
CA THR A 231 -12.10 16.16 5.81
C THR A 231 -12.54 14.94 5.04
N GLY A 232 -11.60 14.29 4.35
CA GLY A 232 -11.83 13.02 3.69
C GLY A 232 -10.60 12.14 3.75
N PHE A 233 -10.78 10.84 3.95
CA PHE A 233 -9.69 9.88 3.92
C PHE A 233 -10.12 8.49 3.47
N LEU A 234 -9.17 7.75 2.89
CA LEU A 234 -9.30 6.35 2.54
C LEU A 234 -9.33 5.50 3.81
N VAL A 235 -10.39 4.69 3.96
CA VAL A 235 -10.55 3.73 5.05
C VAL A 235 -9.85 2.42 4.70
N TYR A 236 -10.10 1.90 3.51
CA TYR A 236 -9.39 0.75 2.96
C TYR A 236 -9.51 0.71 1.44
N SER A 237 -8.48 0.18 0.78
CA SER A 237 -8.39 0.14 -0.68
C SER A 237 -8.88 -1.17 -1.30
N TYR A 238 -9.36 -1.10 -2.54
CA TYR A 238 -9.81 -2.27 -3.31
C TYR A 238 -8.76 -2.84 -4.28
N TRP A 239 -7.50 -2.38 -4.25
CA TRP A 239 -6.44 -2.78 -5.19
C TRP A 239 -6.27 -4.30 -5.37
N GLN A 240 -6.48 -5.10 -4.31
CA GLN A 240 -6.36 -6.56 -4.35
C GLN A 240 -7.44 -7.26 -5.21
N ASN A 241 -8.55 -6.59 -5.54
CA ASN A 241 -9.62 -7.14 -6.37
C ASN A 241 -9.46 -6.79 -7.87
N SER A 242 -8.34 -6.19 -8.26
CA SER A 242 -8.06 -5.93 -9.67
C SER A 242 -7.80 -7.26 -10.38
N ALA A 243 -8.60 -7.55 -11.40
CA ALA A 243 -8.61 -8.81 -12.18
C ALA A 243 -7.28 -9.20 -12.86
N VAL A 244 -6.20 -8.46 -12.60
CA VAL A 244 -4.83 -8.76 -13.03
C VAL A 244 -4.14 -9.74 -12.07
N PHE A 245 -4.63 -9.89 -10.82
CA PHE A 245 -3.96 -10.68 -9.78
C PHE A 245 -4.84 -11.77 -9.11
N ALA A 246 -6.03 -12.03 -9.65
CA ALA A 246 -6.94 -13.09 -9.17
C ALA A 246 -6.92 -14.32 -10.08
#